data_AF-A0A6P0TGY6-F1
#
_entry.id   AF-A0A6P0TGY6-F1
#
_cell.length_a   1.000
_cell.length_b   1.000
_cell.length_c   1.000
_cell.angle_alpha   90.00
_cell.angle_beta   90.00
_cell.angle_gamma   90.00
#
_symmetry.space_group_name_H-M   'P 1'
#
loop_
_entity.id
_entity.type
_entity.pdbx_description
1 polymer ?
#
loop_
_entity_poly.entity_id
_entity_poly.type
_entity_poly.pdbx_seq_one_letter_code
_entity_poly.pdbx_strand_id
1 'polypeptide(L)'
;MKAIKETGVIDPQGHLIFDHPVQLESGCRVEVIVLIDDDSEVNDSDQEISNQEILENLRRSLDDAKAGRVRPISELWDGIDV
;
A
#
# COMPACT_ATOMS: atom_id res chain seq x y z
N MET A 1 1.38 -11.67 25.75
CA MET A 1 1.79 -10.37 25.18
C MET A 1 0.67 -9.39 25.42
N LYS A 2 0.97 -8.14 25.81
CA LYS A 2 -0.03 -7.10 26.06
C LYS A 2 0.23 -5.96 25.09
N ALA A 3 -0.75 -5.64 24.25
CA ALA A 3 -0.67 -4.52 23.32
C ALA A 3 -1.08 -3.23 24.05
N ILE A 4 -0.33 -2.16 23.82
CA ILE A 4 -0.65 -0.80 24.28
C ILE A 4 -0.73 0.06 23.01
N LYS A 5 -1.84 0.76 22.83
CA LYS A 5 -2.02 1.69 21.72
C LYS A 5 -1.78 3.11 22.23
N GLU A 6 -0.70 3.71 21.78
CA GLU A 6 -0.38 5.13 22.02
C GLU A 6 -0.17 5.82 20.68
N THR A 7 -0.50 7.10 20.64
CA THR A 7 -0.27 7.95 19.47
C THR A 7 1.15 8.50 19.53
N GLY A 8 1.77 8.65 18.37
CA GLY A 8 3.09 9.22 18.25
C GLY A 8 3.33 9.71 16.83
N VAL A 9 4.35 10.54 16.69
CA VAL A 9 4.77 11.12 15.42
C VAL A 9 6.17 10.62 15.08
N ILE A 10 6.41 10.38 13.80
CA ILE A 10 7.75 10.09 13.29
C ILE A 10 8.49 11.42 13.08
N ASP A 11 9.65 11.57 13.72
CA ASP A 11 10.50 12.74 13.54
C ASP A 11 11.19 12.74 12.15
N PRO A 12 11.80 13.85 11.72
CA PRO A 12 12.51 13.91 10.44
C PRO A 12 13.72 12.95 10.31
N GLN A 13 14.18 12.34 11.40
CA GLN A 13 15.25 11.35 11.40
C GLN A 13 14.71 9.91 11.38
N GLY A 14 13.38 9.73 11.39
CA GLY A 14 12.72 8.44 11.37
C GLY A 14 12.50 7.82 12.75
N HIS A 15 12.67 8.56 13.85
CA HIS A 15 12.40 8.05 15.19
C HIS A 15 10.93 8.25 15.57
N LEU A 16 10.32 7.22 16.19
CA LEU A 16 8.99 7.32 16.76
C LEU A 16 9.03 8.03 18.11
N ILE A 17 8.35 9.16 18.19
CA ILE A 17 8.16 9.93 19.42
C ILE A 17 6.71 9.78 19.85
N PHE A 18 6.47 9.19 21.03
CA PHE A 18 5.14 9.12 21.60
C PHE A 18 4.71 10.46 22.18
N ASP A 19 3.44 10.83 21.99
CA ASP A 19 2.88 12.06 22.57
C ASP A 19 2.86 12.00 24.11
N HIS A 20 2.75 10.78 24.66
CA HIS A 20 2.70 10.50 26.08
C HIS A 20 3.65 9.36 26.45
N PRO A 21 4.22 9.37 27.67
CA PRO A 21 5.09 8.30 28.13
C PRO A 21 4.33 6.99 28.29
N VAL A 22 4.84 5.92 27.67
CA VAL A 22 4.26 4.58 27.81
C VAL A 22 4.53 4.07 29.23
N GLN A 23 3.48 3.65 29.93
CA GLN A 23 3.57 3.12 31.31
C GLN A 23 4.14 1.70 31.32
N LEU A 24 5.43 1.57 31.05
CA LEU A 24 6.18 0.32 31.07
C LEU A 24 7.26 0.37 32.15
N GLU A 25 7.57 -0.80 32.71
CA GLU A 25 8.70 -0.92 33.62
C GLU A 25 10.03 -0.69 32.88
N SER A 26 10.97 -0.04 33.56
CA SER A 26 12.26 0.32 33.00
C SER A 26 13.05 -0.92 32.59
N GLY A 27 13.61 -0.93 31.38
CA GLY A 27 14.44 -2.05 30.88
C GLY A 27 13.67 -3.19 30.21
N CYS A 28 12.35 -3.07 30.04
CA CYS A 28 11.58 -4.02 29.24
C CYS A 28 11.85 -3.85 27.73
N ARG A 29 12.14 -4.96 27.04
CA ARG A 29 12.18 -4.99 25.57
C ARG A 29 10.74 -5.05 25.04
N VAL A 30 10.43 -4.18 24.09
CA VAL A 30 9.11 -4.12 23.44
C VAL A 30 9.22 -4.31 21.93
N GLU A 31 8.14 -4.81 21.34
CA GLU A 31 7.92 -4.86 19.90
C GLU A 31 6.92 -3.76 19.55
N VAL A 32 7.22 -2.97 18.52
CA VAL A 32 6.42 -1.80 18.13
C VAL A 32 5.82 -2.05 16.75
N ILE A 33 4.50 -1.88 16.65
CA ILE A 33 3.77 -1.90 15.38
C ILE A 33 3.29 -0.47 15.14
N VAL A 34 3.70 0.12 14.02
CA VAL A 34 3.28 1.46 13.61
C VAL A 34 2.13 1.32 12.62
N LEU A 35 0.98 1.90 12.93
CA LEU A 35 -0.16 1.97 12.02
C LEU A 35 -0.18 3.37 11.41
N ILE A 36 -0.08 3.42 10.08
CA ILE A 36 -0.15 4.66 9.29
C ILE A 36 -1.51 4.65 8.60
N ASP A 37 -2.17 5.81 8.52
CA ASP A 37 -3.41 5.94 7.77
C ASP A 37 -3.12 5.83 6.26
N ASP A 38 -3.98 5.13 5.52
CA ASP A 38 -3.82 4.87 4.08
C ASP A 38 -3.72 6.20 3.28
N ASP A 39 -4.38 7.27 3.74
CA ASP A 39 -4.29 8.61 3.13
C ASP A 39 -2.90 9.29 3.35
N SER A 40 -2.07 8.73 4.22
CA SER A 40 -0.69 9.17 4.48
C SER A 40 0.35 8.31 3.77
N GLU A 41 -0.03 7.61 2.70
CA GLU A 41 0.86 6.83 1.83
C GLU A 41 1.90 7.76 1.17
N VAL A 42 2.95 8.08 1.93
CA VAL A 42 4.22 8.49 1.37
C VAL A 42 4.85 7.24 0.74
N ASN A 43 4.65 7.11 -0.57
CA ASN A 43 5.49 6.35 -1.51
C ASN A 43 5.48 4.81 -1.36
N ASP A 44 4.36 4.15 -1.70
CA ASP A 44 4.43 2.78 -2.25
C ASP A 44 3.73 2.61 -3.61
N SER A 45 3.17 3.68 -4.19
CA SER A 45 2.45 3.62 -5.48
C SER A 45 2.98 4.51 -6.61
N ASP A 46 4.09 5.25 -6.45
CA ASP A 46 4.68 6.03 -7.55
C ASP A 46 5.63 5.20 -8.41
N GLN A 47 5.16 4.07 -8.96
CA GLN A 47 5.44 3.90 -10.38
C GLN A 47 4.52 4.89 -11.09
N GLU A 48 4.94 6.16 -11.18
CA GLU A 48 4.27 7.15 -12.02
C GLU A 48 4.27 6.61 -13.45
N ILE A 49 3.23 5.84 -13.79
CA ILE A 49 2.99 5.40 -15.16
C ILE A 49 2.75 6.70 -15.92
N SER A 50 3.73 7.07 -16.76
CA SER A 50 3.66 8.30 -17.52
C SER A 50 2.36 8.33 -18.32
N ASN A 51 1.75 9.51 -18.45
CA ASN A 51 0.58 9.73 -19.32
C ASN A 51 0.78 9.15 -20.74
N GLN A 52 2.03 9.12 -21.23
CA GLN A 52 2.36 8.51 -22.52
C GLN A 52 2.20 6.99 -22.50
N GLU A 53 2.61 6.33 -21.41
CA GLU A 53 2.49 4.87 -21.24
C GLU A 53 1.02 4.46 -21.09
N ILE A 54 0.22 5.24 -20.35
CA ILE A 54 -1.24 5.05 -20.26
C ILE A 54 -1.88 5.13 -21.66
N LEU A 55 -1.52 6.15 -22.43
CA LEU A 55 -2.05 6.37 -23.78
C LEU A 55 -1.67 5.22 -24.74
N GLU A 56 -0.43 4.73 -24.65
CA GLU A 56 0.04 3.60 -25.47
C GLU A 56 -0.69 2.31 -25.11
N ASN A 57 -0.84 2.02 -23.80
CA ASN A 57 -1.59 0.86 -23.31
C ASN A 57 -3.06 0.90 -23.75
N LEU A 58 -3.70 2.08 -23.73
CA LEU A 58 -5.08 2.25 -24.18
C LEU A 58 -5.22 2.01 -25.68
N ARG A 59 -4.31 2.55 -26.50
CA ARG A 59 -4.29 2.33 -27.96
C ARG A 59 -4.16 0.84 -28.28
N ARG A 60 -3.21 0.16 -27.64
CA ARG A 60 -3.00 -1.29 -27.82
C ARG A 60 -4.26 -2.07 -27.47
N SER A 61 -4.87 -1.79 -26.32
CA SER A 61 -6.10 -2.46 -25.87
C SER A 61 -7.27 -2.22 -26.83
N LEU A 62 -7.37 -1.03 -27.41
CA LEU A 62 -8.39 -0.71 -28.42
C LEU A 62 -8.15 -1.48 -29.74
N ASP A 63 -6.91 -1.60 -30.19
CA ASP A 63 -6.58 -2.39 -31.38
C ASP A 63 -6.78 -3.89 -31.16
N ASP A 64 -6.51 -4.40 -29.96
CA ASP A 64 -6.82 -5.77 -29.56
C ASP A 64 -8.32 -6.03 -29.57
N ALA A 65 -9.12 -5.11 -29.03
CA ALA A 65 -10.58 -5.19 -29.06
C ALA A 65 -11.12 -5.19 -30.50
N LYS A 66 -10.63 -4.29 -31.36
CA LYS A 66 -11.01 -4.23 -32.78
C LYS A 66 -10.64 -5.50 -33.55
N ALA A 67 -9.52 -6.13 -33.19
CA ALA A 67 -9.05 -7.36 -33.81
C ALA A 67 -9.68 -8.64 -33.19
N GLY A 68 -10.59 -8.51 -32.22
CA GLY A 68 -11.21 -9.63 -31.54
C GLY A 68 -10.27 -10.39 -30.60
N ARG A 69 -9.10 -9.84 -30.27
CA ARG A 69 -8.16 -10.39 -29.28
C ARG A 69 -8.60 -9.99 -27.87
N VAL A 70 -9.78 -10.48 -27.48
CA VAL A 70 -10.38 -10.23 -26.16
C VAL A 70 -10.63 -11.54 -25.44
N ARG A 71 -10.53 -11.53 -24.12
CA ARG A 71 -10.96 -12.66 -23.30
C ARG A 71 -12.40 -12.45 -22.85
N PRO A 72 -13.29 -13.45 -22.97
CA PRO A 72 -14.63 -13.38 -22.41
C PRO A 72 -14.56 -13.29 -20.89
N ILE A 73 -15.52 -12.56 -20.33
CA ILE A 73 -15.56 -12.27 -18.89
C ILE A 73 -15.67 -13.53 -18.02
N SER A 74 -16.27 -14.59 -18.56
CA SER A 74 -16.38 -15.90 -17.90
C SER A 74 -15.03 -16.59 -17.72
N GLU A 75 -14.05 -16.32 -18.58
CA GLU A 75 -12.69 -16.89 -18.50
C GLU A 75 -11.73 -16.05 -17.64
N LEU A 76 -12.13 -14.86 -17.20
CA LEU A 76 -11.29 -14.01 -16.32
C LEU A 76 -11.12 -14.60 -14.92
N TRP A 77 -12.05 -15.46 -14.49
CA TRP A 77 -12.03 -16.11 -13.18
C TRP A 77 -11.34 -17.48 -13.21
N ASP A 78 -11.01 -17.99 -14.40
CA ASP A 78 -10.33 -19.28 -14.55
C ASP A 78 -8.88 -19.14 -14.03
N GLY A 79 -8.58 -19.82 -12.92
CA GLY A 79 -7.26 -19.76 -12.27
C GLY A 79 -7.17 -18.87 -11.03
N ILE A 80 -8.27 -18.24 -10.59
CA ILE A 80 -8.37 -17.61 -9.27
C ILE A 80 -9.04 -18.63 -8.33
N ASP A 81 -8.24 -19.40 -7.59
CA ASP A 81 -8.72 -20.33 -6.56
C ASP A 81 -9.20 -19.50 -5.35
N VAL A 82 -10.40 -19.80 -4.83
CA VAL A 82 -11.07 -19.06 -3.73
C VAL A 82 -10.95 -19.79 -2.39
#